data_AF-A3X653-F1
#
_entry.id   AF-A3X653-F1
#
_cell.length_a   1.000
_cell.length_b   1.000
_cell.length_c   1.000
_cell.angle_alpha   90.00
_cell.angle_beta   90.00
_cell.angle_gamma   90.00
#
_symmetry.space_group_name_H-M   'P 1'
#
loop_
_entity.id
_entity.type
_entity.pdbx_description
1 polymer ?
#
loop_
_entity_poly.entity_id
_entity_poly.type
_entity_poly.pdbx_seq_one_letter_code
_entity_poly.pdbx_strand_id
1 'polypeptide(L)'
;MPLAKSTSGKTLKKGKTSTKKSTLRFCVFGDSHIACVKHAQDEDLLDLKNVALEFWGAPGPQFRDLHLEEGRLAARSEAARDSLEKINPARVEGLDPEDFDGFLFIGCRLRASEFLLPLLGSLPGSPGYLSSSVRALMLNRWLEGCRWYRAAREFAKLRPVFFSPAGFLNDGIVSEDEVARTINTEATEAERKAIWDGVALAMQQDNIHLIRQPEETVTRGGLTRAEFATTLGDQGDDSVHKNGAYGGLILNEALRELRRTQK
;
A
#
# COMPACT_ATOMS: atom_id res chain seq x y z
N MET A 1 -62.07 -21.34 50.78
CA MET A 1 -60.76 -21.78 51.33
C MET A 1 -60.36 -23.04 50.57
N PRO A 2 -59.10 -23.25 50.13
CA PRO A 2 -57.87 -22.75 50.74
C PRO A 2 -56.94 -21.94 49.79
N LEU A 3 -56.04 -21.20 50.45
CA LEU A 3 -54.89 -20.45 49.95
C LEU A 3 -53.69 -21.37 49.65
N ALA A 4 -52.88 -21.01 48.66
CA ALA A 4 -51.41 -21.17 48.56
C ALA A 4 -50.97 -20.92 47.11
N LYS A 5 -49.86 -20.28 46.73
CA LYS A 5 -48.73 -19.61 47.40
C LYS A 5 -48.08 -18.73 46.31
N SER A 6 -47.57 -17.56 46.68
CA SER A 6 -46.66 -16.80 45.82
C SER A 6 -45.29 -17.47 45.80
N THR A 7 -44.67 -17.56 44.62
CA THR A 7 -43.26 -17.92 44.50
C THR A 7 -42.55 -17.09 43.43
N SER A 8 -41.55 -16.36 43.94
CA SER A 8 -40.22 -16.15 43.37
C SER A 8 -40.10 -15.36 42.06
N GLY A 9 -39.49 -14.18 42.21
CA GLY A 9 -39.02 -13.34 41.13
C GLY A 9 -37.97 -14.03 40.26
N LYS A 10 -38.08 -13.79 38.96
CA LYS A 10 -37.03 -14.06 37.99
C LYS A 10 -36.01 -12.92 38.04
N THR A 11 -34.91 -13.15 38.73
CA THR A 11 -33.69 -12.38 38.54
C THR A 11 -33.21 -12.59 37.11
N LEU A 12 -33.30 -11.54 36.29
CA LEU A 12 -32.69 -11.48 34.96
C LEU A 12 -31.19 -11.69 35.10
N LYS A 13 -30.70 -12.86 34.68
CA LYS A 13 -29.27 -13.09 34.44
C LYS A 13 -28.84 -12.12 33.34
N LYS A 14 -28.14 -11.04 33.70
CA LYS A 14 -27.37 -10.22 32.76
C LYS A 14 -26.37 -11.15 32.07
N GLY A 15 -26.67 -11.51 30.83
CA GLY A 15 -25.69 -12.11 29.94
C GLY A 15 -24.52 -11.13 29.83
N LYS A 16 -23.34 -11.55 30.28
CA LYS A 16 -22.09 -10.90 29.89
C LYS A 16 -22.00 -11.08 28.37
N THR A 17 -22.38 -10.05 27.61
CA THR A 17 -21.92 -9.89 26.23
C THR A 17 -20.41 -9.72 26.30
N SER A 18 -19.68 -10.84 26.22
CA SER A 18 -18.27 -10.79 25.88
C SER A 18 -18.25 -10.33 24.42
N THR A 19 -17.99 -9.05 24.21
CA THR A 19 -17.65 -8.52 22.89
C THR A 19 -16.29 -9.11 22.55
N LYS A 20 -16.29 -10.32 21.98
CA LYS A 20 -15.11 -10.90 21.35
C LYS A 20 -14.72 -9.88 20.28
N LYS A 21 -13.66 -9.09 20.52
CA LYS A 21 -13.15 -8.16 19.52
C LYS A 21 -12.84 -9.00 18.29
N SER A 22 -13.59 -8.79 17.21
CA SER A 22 -13.33 -9.49 15.95
C SER A 22 -11.94 -9.09 15.47
N THR A 23 -11.12 -10.08 15.18
CA THR A 23 -9.83 -9.86 14.52
C THR A 23 -10.10 -9.43 13.09
N LEU A 24 -9.59 -8.26 12.69
CA LEU A 24 -9.70 -7.76 11.32
C LEU A 24 -8.81 -8.58 10.40
N ARG A 25 -9.29 -8.95 9.22
CA ARG A 25 -8.47 -9.60 8.19
C ARG A 25 -7.94 -8.55 7.22
N PHE A 26 -6.63 -8.45 7.08
CA PHE A 26 -6.00 -7.45 6.21
C PHE A 26 -5.05 -8.12 5.23
N CYS A 27 -5.18 -7.81 3.93
CA CYS A 27 -4.34 -8.38 2.90
C CYS A 27 -3.35 -7.35 2.34
N VAL A 28 -2.07 -7.71 2.27
CA VAL A 28 -1.05 -6.95 1.56
C VAL A 28 -0.88 -7.55 0.17
N PHE A 29 -1.22 -6.75 -0.83
CA PHE A 29 -1.13 -7.06 -2.25
C PHE A 29 -0.01 -6.27 -2.93
N GLY A 30 0.77 -6.91 -3.79
CA GLY A 30 1.90 -6.26 -4.45
C GLY A 30 2.82 -7.19 -5.23
N ASP A 31 3.82 -6.56 -5.85
CA ASP A 31 4.92 -7.26 -6.53
C ASP A 31 6.04 -7.59 -5.52
N SER A 32 7.31 -7.51 -5.94
CA SER A 32 8.45 -7.69 -5.05
C SER A 32 8.48 -6.69 -3.88
N HIS A 33 7.76 -5.56 -3.97
CA HIS A 33 7.65 -4.60 -2.86
C HIS A 33 6.94 -5.16 -1.63
N ILE A 34 6.20 -6.28 -1.73
CA ILE A 34 5.67 -6.96 -0.54
C ILE A 34 6.79 -7.35 0.43
N ALA A 35 7.99 -7.66 -0.09
CA ALA A 35 9.10 -8.16 0.72
C ALA A 35 9.45 -7.22 1.88
N CYS A 36 9.41 -5.89 1.68
CA CYS A 36 9.71 -4.95 2.75
C CYS A 36 8.71 -5.05 3.92
N VAL A 37 7.44 -5.32 3.64
CA VAL A 37 6.42 -5.50 4.69
C VAL A 37 6.59 -6.87 5.36
N LYS A 38 6.96 -7.90 4.61
CA LYS A 38 7.28 -9.22 5.18
C LYS A 38 8.47 -9.15 6.13
N HIS A 39 9.53 -8.43 5.75
CA HIS A 39 10.68 -8.19 6.64
C HIS A 39 10.28 -7.37 7.87
N ALA A 40 9.42 -6.36 7.72
CA ALA A 40 8.88 -5.64 8.87
C ALA A 40 8.15 -6.56 9.86
N GLN A 41 7.44 -7.58 9.36
CA GLN A 41 6.81 -8.59 10.20
C GLN A 41 7.84 -9.49 10.88
N ASP A 42 8.83 -9.98 10.13
CA ASP A 42 9.88 -10.86 10.67
C ASP A 42 10.76 -10.12 11.71
N GLU A 43 10.88 -8.80 11.59
CA GLU A 43 11.60 -7.89 12.51
C GLU A 43 10.73 -7.32 13.66
N ASP A 44 9.46 -7.76 13.78
CA ASP A 44 8.49 -7.31 14.80
C ASP A 44 8.24 -5.78 14.83
N LEU A 45 8.24 -5.15 13.65
CA LEU A 45 8.03 -3.70 13.49
C LEU A 45 6.56 -3.32 13.25
N LEU A 46 5.63 -4.30 13.28
CA LEU A 46 4.23 -4.12 12.90
C LEU A 46 3.29 -4.11 14.10
N ASP A 47 2.41 -3.13 14.19
CA ASP A 47 1.30 -3.13 15.13
C ASP A 47 0.13 -3.96 14.60
N LEU A 48 0.20 -5.29 14.78
CA LEU A 48 -0.83 -6.25 14.35
C LEU A 48 -1.93 -6.49 15.39
N LYS A 49 -2.11 -5.60 16.36
CA LYS A 49 -3.12 -5.78 17.41
C LYS A 49 -4.53 -5.96 16.81
N ASN A 50 -5.12 -7.14 17.04
CA ASN A 50 -6.40 -7.59 16.48
C ASN A 50 -6.45 -7.58 14.94
N VAL A 51 -5.32 -7.82 14.27
CA VAL A 51 -5.24 -7.93 12.81
C VAL A 51 -4.64 -9.28 12.45
N ALA A 52 -5.34 -10.04 11.61
CA ALA A 52 -4.81 -11.19 10.91
C ALA A 52 -4.29 -10.71 9.55
N LEU A 53 -2.97 -10.70 9.39
CA LEU A 53 -2.30 -10.26 8.18
C LEU A 53 -2.10 -11.43 7.21
N GLU A 54 -2.48 -11.26 5.96
CA GLU A 54 -2.15 -12.18 4.88
C GLU A 54 -1.43 -11.42 3.75
N PHE A 55 -0.60 -12.13 3.00
CA PHE A 55 0.05 -11.59 1.80
C PHE A 55 -0.53 -12.27 0.57
N TRP A 56 -0.60 -11.55 -0.54
CA TRP A 56 -0.97 -12.14 -1.82
C TRP A 56 -0.28 -11.37 -2.94
N GLY A 57 0.34 -12.06 -3.89
CA GLY A 57 1.13 -11.39 -4.92
C GLY A 57 2.14 -12.32 -5.54
N ALA A 58 3.03 -11.76 -6.35
CA ALA A 58 4.08 -12.53 -6.99
C ALA A 58 5.29 -11.64 -7.30
N PRO A 59 6.50 -12.22 -7.47
CA PRO A 59 7.65 -11.48 -7.97
C PRO A 59 7.39 -10.88 -9.35
N GLY A 60 8.15 -9.82 -9.69
CA GLY A 60 7.87 -8.95 -10.83
C GLY A 60 7.43 -9.64 -12.15
N PRO A 61 8.16 -10.61 -12.70
CA PRO A 61 7.77 -11.27 -13.95
C PRO A 61 6.40 -11.96 -13.85
N GLN A 62 6.19 -12.78 -12.81
CA GLN A 62 4.96 -13.53 -12.57
C GLN A 62 3.79 -12.61 -12.16
N PHE A 63 4.08 -11.48 -11.51
CA PHE A 63 3.07 -10.48 -11.17
C PHE A 63 2.30 -9.97 -12.39
N ARG A 64 2.92 -9.95 -13.58
CA ARG A 64 2.26 -9.53 -14.83
C ARG A 64 1.17 -10.48 -15.29
N ASP A 65 1.24 -11.75 -14.86
CA ASP A 65 0.30 -12.80 -15.19
C ASP A 65 -0.84 -12.93 -14.17
N LEU A 66 -0.88 -12.01 -13.19
CA LEU A 66 -2.04 -11.80 -12.35
C LEU A 66 -3.04 -10.88 -13.08
N HIS A 67 -4.32 -11.18 -12.97
CA HIS A 67 -5.40 -10.47 -13.66
C HIS A 67 -6.61 -10.29 -12.75
N LEU A 68 -7.29 -9.16 -12.90
CA LEU A 68 -8.63 -8.98 -12.36
C LEU A 68 -9.62 -9.65 -13.33
N GLU A 69 -10.36 -10.63 -12.83
CA GLU A 69 -11.36 -11.40 -13.56
C GLU A 69 -12.60 -11.51 -12.68
N GLU A 70 -13.76 -11.09 -13.18
CA GLU A 70 -15.04 -11.20 -12.46
C GLU A 70 -15.00 -10.61 -11.03
N GLY A 71 -14.22 -9.53 -10.83
CA GLY A 71 -14.11 -8.83 -9.54
C GLY A 71 -13.06 -9.40 -8.58
N ARG A 72 -12.42 -10.54 -8.90
CA ARG A 72 -11.35 -11.15 -8.10
C ARG A 72 -10.01 -11.14 -8.83
N LEU A 73 -8.90 -11.17 -8.09
CA LEU A 73 -7.58 -11.36 -8.71
C LEU A 73 -7.28 -12.85 -8.85
N ALA A 74 -6.77 -13.25 -10.00
CA ALA A 74 -6.40 -14.63 -10.30
C ALA A 74 -5.12 -14.71 -11.13
N ALA A 75 -4.38 -15.82 -10.98
CA ALA A 75 -3.23 -16.13 -11.82
C ALA A 75 -3.64 -16.80 -13.14
N ARG A 76 -3.08 -16.33 -14.25
CA ARG A 76 -3.28 -16.91 -15.59
C ARG A 76 -2.24 -17.94 -15.99
N SER A 77 -1.04 -17.85 -15.44
CA SER A 77 0.06 -18.78 -15.72
C SER A 77 0.32 -19.71 -14.54
N GLU A 78 0.84 -20.90 -14.84
CA GLU A 78 1.28 -21.87 -13.84
C GLU A 78 2.39 -21.26 -12.95
N ALA A 79 3.37 -20.58 -13.55
CA ALA A 79 4.43 -19.90 -12.79
C ALA A 79 3.91 -18.86 -11.78
N ALA A 80 2.82 -18.15 -12.12
CA ALA A 80 2.17 -17.25 -11.18
C ALA A 80 1.41 -18.01 -10.08
N ARG A 81 0.74 -19.13 -10.40
CA ARG A 81 0.11 -20.00 -9.40
C ARG A 81 1.13 -20.60 -8.44
N ASP A 82 2.27 -21.09 -8.94
CA ASP A 82 3.37 -21.62 -8.11
C ASP A 82 3.93 -20.55 -7.16
N SER A 83 3.98 -19.29 -7.62
CA SER A 83 4.39 -18.16 -6.78
C SER A 83 3.36 -17.88 -5.70
N LEU A 84 2.07 -17.95 -6.03
CA LEU A 84 0.97 -17.78 -5.07
C LEU A 84 0.94 -18.91 -4.04
N GLU A 85 1.19 -20.16 -4.44
CA GLU A 85 1.24 -21.31 -3.52
C GLU A 85 2.32 -21.14 -2.45
N LYS A 86 3.47 -20.54 -2.81
CA LYS A 86 4.55 -20.23 -1.87
C LYS A 86 4.20 -19.07 -0.93
N ILE A 87 3.44 -18.08 -1.40
CA ILE A 87 3.13 -16.86 -0.64
C ILE A 87 1.89 -17.05 0.25
N ASN A 88 0.84 -17.65 -0.30
CA ASN A 88 -0.43 -17.88 0.37
C ASN A 88 -1.11 -19.16 -0.18
N PRO A 89 -0.75 -20.34 0.35
CA PRO A 89 -1.30 -21.62 -0.13
C PRO A 89 -2.81 -21.74 0.13
N ALA A 90 -3.39 -20.96 1.04
CA ALA A 90 -4.83 -20.95 1.28
C ALA A 90 -5.63 -20.22 0.19
N ARG A 91 -4.95 -19.45 -0.69
CA ARG A 91 -5.59 -18.55 -1.66
C ARG A 91 -4.96 -18.60 -3.06
N VAL A 92 -4.49 -19.78 -3.47
CA VAL A 92 -3.87 -20.00 -4.79
C VAL A 92 -4.86 -19.71 -5.93
N GLU A 93 -6.13 -20.08 -5.74
CA GLU A 93 -7.17 -19.92 -6.77
C GLU A 93 -7.57 -18.46 -7.03
N GLY A 94 -7.31 -17.57 -6.08
CA GLY A 94 -7.54 -16.14 -6.25
C GLY A 94 -7.70 -15.36 -4.95
N LEU A 95 -7.76 -14.04 -5.11
CA LEU A 95 -8.01 -13.07 -4.05
C LEU A 95 -9.33 -12.35 -4.33
N ASP A 96 -10.31 -12.59 -3.47
CA ASP A 96 -11.60 -11.90 -3.49
C ASP A 96 -11.58 -10.67 -2.56
N PRO A 97 -12.14 -9.52 -2.97
CA PRO A 97 -12.30 -8.39 -2.06
C PRO A 97 -13.11 -8.73 -0.80
N GLU A 98 -14.14 -9.57 -0.87
CA GLU A 98 -15.05 -9.82 0.26
C GLU A 98 -14.40 -10.61 1.41
N ASP A 99 -13.30 -11.29 1.12
CA ASP A 99 -12.56 -12.13 2.05
C ASP A 99 -11.84 -11.37 3.18
N PHE A 100 -11.65 -10.07 3.02
CA PHE A 100 -10.85 -9.23 3.91
C PHE A 100 -11.59 -7.96 4.31
N ASP A 101 -11.20 -7.38 5.44
CA ASP A 101 -11.73 -6.12 5.94
C ASP A 101 -11.01 -4.90 5.34
N GLY A 102 -9.85 -5.12 4.71
CA GLY A 102 -9.14 -4.09 3.96
C GLY A 102 -7.89 -4.62 3.25
N PHE A 103 -7.36 -3.79 2.36
CA PHE A 103 -6.21 -4.13 1.52
C PHE A 103 -5.15 -3.03 1.52
N LEU A 104 -3.88 -3.42 1.48
CA LEU A 104 -2.77 -2.55 1.09
C LEU A 104 -2.23 -3.01 -0.27
N PHE A 105 -2.35 -2.17 -1.29
CA PHE A 105 -1.69 -2.32 -2.58
C PHE A 105 -0.33 -1.61 -2.51
N ILE A 106 0.79 -2.34 -2.53
CA ILE A 106 2.14 -1.78 -2.38
C ILE A 106 3.02 -2.02 -3.59
N GLY A 107 3.67 -0.96 -4.07
CA GLY A 107 4.50 -0.97 -5.27
C GLY A 107 3.64 -1.07 -6.51
N CYS A 108 3.13 -2.27 -6.77
CA CYS A 108 2.14 -2.58 -7.81
C CYS A 108 2.46 -1.94 -9.17
N ARG A 109 3.75 -1.86 -9.53
CA ARG A 109 4.24 -1.17 -10.74
C ARG A 109 3.86 0.33 -10.88
N LEU A 110 3.23 0.95 -9.89
CA LEU A 110 2.95 2.39 -9.90
C LEU A 110 4.14 3.10 -9.25
N ARG A 111 5.05 3.65 -10.05
CA ARG A 111 6.30 4.24 -9.55
C ARG A 111 6.13 5.73 -9.30
N ALA A 112 6.34 6.15 -8.06
CA ALA A 112 6.30 7.56 -7.67
C ALA A 112 7.37 8.37 -8.41
N SER A 113 8.56 7.80 -8.62
CA SER A 113 9.68 8.48 -9.29
C SER A 113 9.36 8.89 -10.74
N GLU A 114 8.55 8.12 -11.46
CA GLU A 114 8.16 8.39 -12.84
C GLU A 114 7.17 9.57 -12.98
N PHE A 115 6.53 9.97 -11.88
CA PHE A 115 5.54 11.04 -11.87
C PHE A 115 5.98 12.25 -11.04
N LEU A 116 6.41 12.04 -9.80
CA LEU A 116 6.73 13.12 -8.88
C LEU A 116 8.02 13.86 -9.27
N LEU A 117 9.09 13.16 -9.64
CA LEU A 117 10.37 13.82 -9.94
C LEU A 117 10.28 14.76 -11.15
N PRO A 118 9.65 14.37 -12.29
CA PRO A 118 9.39 15.31 -13.38
C PRO A 118 8.55 16.53 -12.96
N LEU A 119 7.61 16.36 -12.03
CA LEU A 119 6.79 17.46 -11.54
C LEU A 119 7.56 18.43 -10.62
N LEU A 120 8.47 17.90 -9.80
CA LEU A 120 9.39 18.69 -8.97
C LEU A 120 10.40 19.49 -9.82
N GLY A 121 10.77 18.98 -10.99
CA GLY A 121 11.62 19.70 -11.96
C GLY A 121 10.86 20.72 -12.84
N SER A 122 9.53 20.76 -12.76
CA SER A 122 8.67 21.61 -13.62
C SER A 122 7.79 22.59 -12.84
N LEU A 123 8.28 23.02 -11.68
CA LEU A 123 7.64 24.03 -10.82
C LEU A 123 7.61 25.42 -11.48
N PRO A 124 6.71 26.34 -11.04
CA PRO A 124 6.68 27.70 -11.55
C PRO A 124 8.08 28.36 -11.48
N GLY A 125 8.52 28.93 -12.60
CA GLY A 125 9.85 29.54 -12.73
C GLY A 125 10.93 28.62 -13.32
N SER A 126 10.68 27.31 -13.43
CA SER A 126 11.58 26.38 -14.13
C SER A 126 11.38 26.46 -15.66
N PRO A 127 12.44 26.29 -16.49
CA PRO A 127 12.33 26.28 -17.96
C PRO A 127 11.35 25.24 -18.53
N GLY A 128 11.07 24.18 -17.77
CA GLY A 128 10.10 23.13 -18.10
C GLY A 128 8.75 23.26 -17.40
N TYR A 129 8.35 24.45 -16.95
CA TYR A 129 7.12 24.65 -16.18
C TYR A 129 5.88 24.01 -16.84
N LEU A 130 5.16 23.20 -16.07
CA LEU A 130 3.90 22.58 -16.48
C LEU A 130 2.72 23.25 -15.78
N SER A 131 1.74 23.69 -16.57
CA SER A 131 0.49 24.25 -16.04
C SER A 131 -0.31 23.21 -15.27
N SER A 132 -1.19 23.68 -14.38
CA SER A 132 -2.08 22.81 -13.60
C SER A 132 -2.91 21.84 -14.46
N SER A 133 -3.39 22.29 -15.61
CA SER A 133 -4.15 21.44 -16.55
C SER A 133 -3.31 20.32 -17.15
N VAL A 134 -2.04 20.59 -17.49
CA VAL A 134 -1.13 19.55 -18.01
C VAL A 134 -0.79 18.56 -16.91
N ARG A 135 -0.53 19.03 -15.69
CA ARG A 135 -0.28 18.17 -14.52
C ARG A 135 -1.46 17.26 -14.21
N ALA A 136 -2.69 17.77 -14.30
CA ALA A 136 -3.90 16.97 -14.11
C ALA A 136 -4.04 15.86 -15.17
N LEU A 137 -3.74 16.17 -16.44
CA LEU A 137 -3.73 15.16 -17.51
C LEU A 137 -2.65 14.09 -17.28
N MET A 138 -1.46 14.50 -16.82
CA MET A 138 -0.38 13.57 -16.49
C MET A 138 -0.76 12.66 -15.32
N LEU A 139 -1.36 13.22 -14.27
CA LEU A 139 -1.84 12.46 -13.11
C LEU A 139 -2.84 11.38 -13.54
N ASN A 140 -3.84 11.77 -14.32
CA ASN A 140 -4.83 10.82 -14.84
C ASN A 140 -4.17 9.72 -15.68
N ARG A 141 -3.24 10.08 -16.58
CA ARG A 141 -2.51 9.09 -17.40
C ARG A 141 -1.61 8.17 -16.59
N TRP A 142 -0.99 8.65 -15.52
CA TRP A 142 -0.14 7.84 -14.65
C TRP A 142 -0.96 6.82 -13.87
N LEU A 143 -2.06 7.26 -13.24
CA LEU A 143 -2.98 6.39 -12.50
C LEU A 143 -3.69 5.40 -13.44
N GLU A 144 -4.37 5.89 -14.48
CA GLU A 144 -5.07 5.05 -15.47
C GLU A 144 -4.13 4.28 -16.39
N GLY A 145 -2.83 4.57 -16.39
CA GLY A 145 -1.82 3.74 -17.04
C GLY A 145 -1.57 2.44 -16.29
N CYS A 146 -1.72 2.45 -14.96
CA CYS A 146 -1.42 1.32 -14.11
C CYS A 146 -2.61 0.35 -13.98
N ARG A 147 -2.42 -0.89 -14.46
CA ARG A 147 -3.42 -1.98 -14.31
C ARG A 147 -3.85 -2.17 -12.86
N TRP A 148 -2.89 -2.07 -11.93
CA TRP A 148 -3.12 -2.35 -10.52
C TRP A 148 -3.84 -1.24 -9.80
N TYR A 149 -3.70 0.00 -10.27
CA TYR A 149 -4.55 1.10 -9.83
C TYR A 149 -6.01 0.85 -10.22
N ARG A 150 -6.26 0.42 -11.47
CA ARG A 150 -7.62 0.05 -11.91
C ARG A 150 -8.19 -1.13 -11.10
N ALA A 151 -7.38 -2.13 -10.76
CA ALA A 151 -7.81 -3.23 -9.90
C ALA A 151 -8.11 -2.77 -8.47
N ALA A 152 -7.27 -1.91 -7.89
CA ALA A 152 -7.51 -1.28 -6.60
C ALA A 152 -8.84 -0.52 -6.56
N ARG A 153 -9.19 0.20 -7.63
CA ARG A 153 -10.48 0.90 -7.76
C ARG A 153 -11.67 -0.05 -7.75
N GLU A 154 -11.55 -1.22 -8.38
CA GLU A 154 -12.62 -2.23 -8.35
C GLU A 154 -12.78 -2.81 -6.94
N PHE A 155 -11.69 -3.09 -6.23
CA PHE A 155 -11.72 -3.54 -4.83
C PHE A 155 -12.30 -2.47 -3.89
N ALA A 156 -11.98 -1.20 -4.14
CA ALA A 156 -12.43 -0.04 -3.35
C ALA A 156 -13.95 0.17 -3.38
N LYS A 157 -14.67 -0.47 -4.32
CA LYS A 157 -16.14 -0.48 -4.33
C LYS A 157 -16.74 -1.32 -3.20
N LEU A 158 -15.99 -2.28 -2.68
CA LEU A 158 -16.47 -3.28 -1.71
C LEU A 158 -15.77 -3.17 -0.36
N ARG A 159 -14.47 -2.84 -0.35
CA ARG A 159 -13.66 -2.80 0.88
C ARG A 159 -12.72 -1.58 0.90
N PRO A 160 -12.30 -1.13 2.10
CA PRO A 160 -11.23 -0.14 2.22
C PRO A 160 -9.95 -0.59 1.50
N VAL A 161 -9.44 0.26 0.61
CA VAL A 161 -8.18 0.04 -0.11
C VAL A 161 -7.21 1.17 0.21
N PHE A 162 -6.03 0.79 0.66
CA PHE A 162 -4.86 1.64 0.83
C PHE A 162 -3.89 1.38 -0.31
N PHE A 163 -3.35 2.42 -0.93
CA PHE A 163 -2.40 2.27 -2.04
C PHE A 163 -1.11 3.01 -1.72
N SER A 164 0.01 2.28 -1.68
CA SER A 164 1.36 2.83 -1.58
C SER A 164 2.09 2.61 -2.90
N PRO A 165 2.31 3.66 -3.71
CA PRO A 165 3.18 3.58 -4.88
C PRO A 165 4.59 3.10 -4.50
N ALA A 166 5.32 2.55 -5.46
CA ALA A 166 6.75 2.32 -5.28
C ALA A 166 7.44 3.68 -5.04
N GLY A 167 8.12 3.81 -3.90
CA GLY A 167 8.79 5.05 -3.50
C GLY A 167 9.95 5.45 -4.41
N PHE A 168 10.63 6.52 -4.03
CA PHE A 168 11.81 7.03 -4.73
C PHE A 168 12.97 6.03 -4.75
N LEU A 169 13.91 6.24 -5.67
CA LEU A 169 15.13 5.43 -5.75
C LEU A 169 16.01 5.64 -4.50
N ASN A 170 16.81 4.63 -4.15
CA ASN A 170 17.72 4.67 -3.00
C ASN A 170 18.94 5.56 -3.29
N ASP A 171 19.22 6.48 -2.37
CA ASP A 171 20.43 7.29 -2.37
C ASP A 171 21.67 6.41 -2.15
N GLY A 172 22.80 6.81 -2.73
CA GLY A 172 24.05 6.05 -2.70
C GLY A 172 24.12 4.83 -3.61
N ILE A 173 23.02 4.48 -4.30
CA ILE A 173 22.98 3.40 -5.32
C ILE A 173 22.84 3.99 -6.73
N VAL A 174 22.01 5.02 -6.88
CA VAL A 174 21.88 5.76 -8.15
C VAL A 174 23.16 6.57 -8.40
N SER A 175 23.68 6.52 -9.63
CA SER A 175 24.89 7.27 -10.00
C SER A 175 24.68 8.79 -9.87
N GLU A 176 25.72 9.53 -9.48
CA GLU A 176 25.62 11.00 -9.35
C GLU A 176 25.27 11.71 -10.66
N ASP A 177 25.72 11.20 -11.80
CA ASP A 177 25.34 11.72 -13.12
C ASP A 177 23.83 11.57 -13.38
N GLU A 178 23.23 10.45 -12.96
CA GLU A 178 21.80 10.22 -13.07
C GLU A 178 21.02 11.11 -12.09
N VAL A 179 21.50 11.27 -10.85
CA VAL A 179 20.93 12.19 -9.87
C VAL A 179 20.91 13.61 -10.40
N ALA A 180 22.05 14.11 -10.87
CA ALA A 180 22.19 15.47 -11.42
C ALA A 180 21.27 15.72 -12.62
N ARG A 181 20.98 14.69 -13.42
CA ARG A 181 20.12 14.79 -14.60
C ARG A 181 18.62 14.72 -14.28
N THR A 182 18.23 13.94 -13.27
CA THR A 182 16.83 13.52 -13.10
C THR A 182 16.18 13.99 -11.81
N ILE A 183 16.96 14.46 -10.83
CA ILE A 183 16.49 14.78 -9.49
C ILE A 183 16.74 16.26 -9.19
N ASN A 184 15.67 16.99 -8.88
CA ASN A 184 15.79 18.30 -8.25
C ASN A 184 16.18 18.09 -6.78
N THR A 185 17.48 18.14 -6.48
CA THR A 185 18.00 17.87 -5.12
C THR A 185 17.56 18.90 -4.09
N GLU A 186 17.18 20.09 -4.54
CA GLU A 186 16.72 21.20 -3.71
C GLU A 186 15.20 21.18 -3.48
N ALA A 187 14.49 20.20 -4.05
CA ALA A 187 13.05 20.07 -3.84
C ALA A 187 12.74 19.95 -2.34
N THR A 188 11.78 20.74 -1.88
CA THR A 188 11.36 20.83 -0.49
C THR A 188 10.25 19.84 -0.16
N GLU A 189 10.05 19.56 1.13
CA GLU A 189 8.93 18.77 1.62
C GLU A 189 7.59 19.40 1.20
N ALA A 190 7.48 20.73 1.26
CA ALA A 190 6.26 21.44 0.90
C ALA A 190 5.89 21.24 -0.59
N GLU A 191 6.88 21.24 -1.48
CA GLU A 191 6.68 21.00 -2.91
C GLU A 191 6.26 19.54 -3.18
N ARG A 192 6.92 18.57 -2.53
CA ARG A 192 6.51 17.16 -2.58
C ARG A 192 5.08 16.99 -2.06
N LYS A 193 4.77 17.61 -0.92
CA LYS A 193 3.46 17.55 -0.29
C LYS A 193 2.37 18.08 -1.22
N ALA A 194 2.60 19.20 -1.89
CA ALA A 194 1.62 19.76 -2.83
C ALA A 194 1.29 18.81 -3.99
N ILE A 195 2.29 18.09 -4.52
CA ILE A 195 2.08 17.08 -5.56
C ILE A 195 1.33 15.87 -4.98
N TRP A 196 1.77 15.36 -3.83
CA TRP A 196 1.11 14.25 -3.16
C TRP A 196 -0.34 14.53 -2.76
N ASP A 197 -0.67 15.77 -2.37
CA ASP A 197 -2.03 16.19 -2.07
C ASP A 197 -2.93 16.08 -3.31
N GLY A 198 -2.39 16.43 -4.49
CA GLY A 198 -3.09 16.23 -5.77
C GLY A 198 -3.33 14.74 -6.08
N VAL A 199 -2.32 13.89 -5.84
CA VAL A 199 -2.47 12.43 -6.00
C VAL A 199 -3.51 11.87 -5.03
N ALA A 200 -3.45 12.27 -3.76
CA ALA A 200 -4.38 11.82 -2.74
C ALA A 200 -5.83 12.22 -3.08
N LEU A 201 -6.04 13.44 -3.57
CA LEU A 201 -7.35 13.89 -4.01
C LEU A 201 -7.89 13.06 -5.17
N ALA A 202 -7.05 12.75 -6.17
CA ALA A 202 -7.44 11.90 -7.29
C ALA A 202 -7.77 10.47 -6.85
N MET A 203 -6.92 9.85 -6.02
CA MET A 203 -7.18 8.51 -5.50
C MET A 203 -8.45 8.44 -4.64
N GLN A 204 -8.73 9.50 -3.88
CA GLN A 204 -9.93 9.59 -3.05
C GLN A 204 -11.21 9.62 -3.90
N GLN A 205 -11.19 10.16 -5.13
CA GLN A 205 -12.33 10.10 -6.06
C GLN A 205 -12.69 8.67 -6.45
N ASP A 206 -11.72 7.75 -6.38
CA ASP A 206 -11.88 6.32 -6.63
C ASP A 206 -12.05 5.50 -5.33
N ASN A 207 -12.28 6.15 -4.19
CA ASN A 207 -12.37 5.56 -2.84
C ASN A 207 -11.07 4.85 -2.39
N ILE A 208 -9.93 5.23 -2.94
CA ILE A 208 -8.62 4.68 -2.57
C ILE A 208 -7.90 5.68 -1.66
N HIS A 209 -7.39 5.19 -0.52
CA HIS A 209 -6.58 5.99 0.38
C HIS A 209 -5.10 5.88 0.03
N LEU A 210 -4.46 7.01 -0.33
CA LEU A 210 -3.03 7.05 -0.62
C LEU A 210 -2.20 6.91 0.66
N ILE A 211 -1.31 5.93 0.70
CA ILE A 211 -0.21 5.87 1.66
C ILE A 211 1.03 6.42 0.96
N ARG A 212 1.47 7.61 1.38
CA ARG A 212 2.63 8.28 0.79
C ARG A 212 3.91 7.60 1.27
N GLN A 213 4.98 7.78 0.50
CA GLN A 213 6.31 7.57 1.06
C GLN A 213 6.48 8.48 2.29
N PRO A 214 6.83 7.94 3.48
CA PRO A 214 7.00 8.74 4.68
C PRO A 214 8.16 9.72 4.49
N GLU A 215 7.95 10.97 4.89
CA GLU A 215 8.92 12.03 4.59
C GLU A 215 10.26 11.85 5.31
N GLU A 216 10.24 11.23 6.49
CA GLU A 216 11.44 10.82 7.22
C GLU A 216 12.34 9.86 6.44
N THR A 217 11.82 9.21 5.39
CA THR A 217 12.60 8.35 4.51
C THR A 217 13.22 9.08 3.33
N VAL A 218 12.85 10.34 3.08
CA VAL A 218 13.27 11.10 1.90
C VAL A 218 14.58 11.86 2.17
N THR A 219 15.40 11.98 1.13
CA THR A 219 16.63 12.78 1.08
C THR A 219 16.84 13.38 -0.31
N ARG A 220 17.70 14.39 -0.42
CA ARG A 220 18.13 15.02 -1.68
C ARG A 220 16.96 15.28 -2.65
N GLY A 221 15.89 15.89 -2.13
CA GLY A 221 14.73 16.33 -2.90
C GLY A 221 13.79 15.24 -3.45
N GLY A 222 14.26 14.02 -3.65
CA GLY A 222 13.51 12.96 -4.33
C GLY A 222 14.20 11.61 -4.36
N LEU A 223 15.07 11.33 -3.39
CA LEU A 223 15.68 10.03 -3.14
C LEU A 223 15.21 9.47 -1.80
N THR A 224 15.35 8.16 -1.61
CA THR A 224 15.14 7.49 -0.33
C THR A 224 16.48 7.36 0.38
N ARG A 225 16.55 7.67 1.68
CA ARG A 225 17.77 7.52 2.49
C ARG A 225 18.28 6.08 2.43
N ALA A 226 19.60 5.93 2.34
CA ALA A 226 20.26 4.63 2.24
C ALA A 226 19.90 3.66 3.37
N GLU A 227 19.60 4.17 4.58
CA GLU A 227 19.18 3.36 5.73
C GLU A 227 17.84 2.61 5.53
N PHE A 228 17.03 3.02 4.54
CA PHE A 228 15.78 2.35 4.17
C PHE A 228 15.92 1.46 2.93
N ALA A 229 17.10 1.41 2.30
CA ALA A 229 17.37 0.49 1.19
C ALA A 229 17.42 -0.96 1.69
N THR A 230 17.01 -1.91 0.84
CA THR A 230 17.19 -3.33 1.16
C THR A 230 18.68 -3.66 1.22
N THR A 231 19.06 -4.54 2.16
CA THR A 231 20.38 -5.19 2.20
C THR A 231 20.33 -6.63 1.68
N LEU A 232 19.14 -7.09 1.28
CA LEU A 232 18.88 -8.44 0.79
C LEU A 232 18.83 -8.43 -0.73
N GLY A 233 19.74 -9.19 -1.34
CA GLY A 233 19.92 -9.29 -2.79
C GLY A 233 21.40 -9.40 -3.13
N ASP A 234 21.70 -10.04 -4.25
CA ASP A 234 23.00 -9.83 -4.90
C ASP A 234 22.97 -8.40 -5.48
N GLN A 235 24.10 -7.70 -5.48
CA GLN A 235 24.36 -6.42 -6.16
C GLN A 235 24.14 -5.14 -5.32
N GLY A 236 25.19 -4.34 -5.20
CA GLY A 236 25.14 -2.93 -4.77
C GLY A 236 24.42 -1.99 -5.74
N ASP A 237 23.49 -2.51 -6.54
CA ASP A 237 22.78 -1.81 -7.64
C ASP A 237 21.24 -1.79 -7.44
N ASP A 238 20.70 -2.35 -6.35
CA ASP A 238 19.24 -2.33 -6.08
C ASP A 238 18.74 -0.97 -5.58
N SER A 239 18.55 -0.05 -6.53
CA SER A 239 18.04 1.29 -6.24
C SER A 239 16.55 1.32 -5.90
N VAL A 240 15.82 0.20 -6.02
CA VAL A 240 14.35 0.22 -5.97
C VAL A 240 13.82 -0.32 -4.66
N HIS A 241 14.28 -1.49 -4.20
CA HIS A 241 13.69 -2.17 -3.07
C HIS A 241 14.10 -1.57 -1.72
N LYS A 242 13.20 -1.72 -0.74
CA LYS A 242 13.30 -1.13 0.60
C LYS A 242 13.33 -2.22 1.67
N ASN A 243 13.82 -1.90 2.85
CA ASN A 243 13.93 -2.83 3.97
C ASN A 243 12.68 -2.90 4.87
N GLY A 244 12.75 -3.73 5.92
CA GLY A 244 11.72 -3.90 6.93
C GLY A 244 11.26 -2.59 7.58
N ALA A 245 12.19 -1.72 7.97
CA ALA A 245 11.85 -0.43 8.58
C ALA A 245 10.92 0.43 7.69
N TYR A 246 11.22 0.50 6.38
CA TYR A 246 10.35 1.19 5.43
C TYR A 246 8.97 0.51 5.34
N GLY A 247 8.94 -0.81 5.20
CA GLY A 247 7.69 -1.58 5.12
C GLY A 247 6.81 -1.41 6.35
N GLY A 248 7.42 -1.30 7.53
CA GLY A 248 6.76 -1.06 8.81
C GLY A 248 6.05 0.29 8.84
N LEU A 249 6.70 1.36 8.38
CA LEU A 249 6.08 2.69 8.30
C LEU A 249 4.83 2.68 7.41
N ILE A 250 4.92 2.05 6.24
CA ILE A 250 3.81 1.97 5.27
C ILE A 250 2.62 1.16 5.85
N LEU A 251 2.87 -0.05 6.34
CA LEU A 251 1.78 -0.92 6.81
C LEU A 251 1.15 -0.38 8.10
N ASN A 252 1.95 0.15 9.03
CA ASN A 252 1.40 0.72 10.26
C ASN A 252 0.49 1.93 9.99
N GLU A 253 0.80 2.75 8.99
CA GLU A 253 -0.09 3.84 8.56
C GLU A 253 -1.39 3.29 7.96
N ALA A 254 -1.31 2.30 7.06
CA ALA A 254 -2.51 1.68 6.48
C ALA A 254 -3.42 1.05 7.56
N LEU A 255 -2.84 0.35 8.54
CA LEU A 255 -3.58 -0.25 9.64
C LEU A 255 -4.18 0.81 10.59
N ARG A 256 -3.47 1.91 10.82
CA ARG A 256 -3.98 3.05 11.60
C ARG A 256 -5.22 3.62 10.93
N GLU A 257 -5.16 3.87 9.64
CA GLU A 257 -6.28 4.42 8.87
C GLU A 257 -7.45 3.43 8.78
N LEU A 258 -7.18 2.14 8.57
CA LEU A 258 -8.23 1.10 8.63
C LEU A 258 -8.95 1.14 9.98
N ARG A 259 -8.22 1.23 11.09
CA ARG A 259 -8.85 1.30 12.43
C ARG A 259 -9.64 2.58 12.64
N ARG A 260 -9.37 3.65 11.89
CA ARG A 260 -10.19 4.88 11.93
C ARG A 260 -11.49 4.72 11.16
N THR A 261 -11.50 3.99 10.05
CA THR A 261 -12.71 3.77 9.25
C THR A 261 -13.69 2.79 9.89
N GLN A 262 -13.23 1.96 10.83
CA GLN A 262 -14.06 1.01 11.59
C GLN A 262 -14.68 1.60 12.88
N LYS A 263 -14.41 2.86 13.21
CA LYS A 263 -14.97 3.58 14.38
C LYS A 263 -16.18 4.41 13.96
#